data_AF-A0AAE1EZM3-F1
#
_entry.id   AF-A0AAE1EZM3-F1
#
_cell.length_a   1.000
_cell.length_b   1.000
_cell.length_c   1.000
_cell.angle_alpha   90.00
_cell.angle_beta   90.00
_cell.angle_gamma   90.00
#
_symmetry.space_group_name_H-M   'P 1'
#
loop_
_entity.id
_entity.type
_entity.pdbx_description
1 polymer ?
#
loop_
_entity_poly.entity_id
_entity_poly.type
_entity_poly.pdbx_seq_one_letter_code
_entity_poly.pdbx_strand_id
1 'polypeptide(L)'
;MMESCFGGDTYDLWYAQSEKVRQACYVQPANPDIVNTAVDNVITSYKPDGSSKTPLYPRQLVDTVVKYAKYQLSNFTCQMHGLGYLKDDLSLDYQYIADELMNFTIPDDLKADLQKLGAYCRDITSCYNPNIFGKMTETEINIKRAVFYVRCDKEVRSMACMKKDIKAHLAEFDTSSMPEKDPNVLAAKLLYAFINVEGNDDLKLY
;
A
#
# COMPACT_ATOMS: atom_id res chain seq x y z
N MET A 1 -1.92 -4.35 14.35
CA MET A 1 -0.54 -3.94 14.01
C MET A 1 -0.38 -2.43 13.96
N MET A 2 -1.20 -1.67 13.21
CA MET A 2 -1.08 -0.19 13.24
C MET A 2 -1.52 0.44 14.57
N GLU A 3 -2.58 -0.07 15.21
CA GLU A 3 -3.06 0.41 16.52
C GLU A 3 -1.99 0.32 17.62
N SER A 4 -1.34 -0.85 17.76
CA SER A 4 -0.24 -1.04 18.73
C SER A 4 0.97 -0.15 18.44
N CYS A 5 1.21 0.16 17.17
CA CYS A 5 2.34 0.98 16.75
C CYS A 5 2.11 2.47 17.02
N PHE A 6 0.92 2.97 16.72
CA PHE A 6 0.58 4.41 16.74
C PHE A 6 -0.09 4.85 18.04
N GLY A 7 -0.48 3.90 18.88
CA GLY A 7 -1.32 4.14 20.05
C GLY A 7 -2.80 4.14 19.68
N GLY A 8 -3.64 3.66 20.60
CA GLY A 8 -5.09 3.52 20.40
C GLY A 8 -5.75 4.84 19.98
N ASP A 9 -5.51 5.92 20.72
CA ASP A 9 -6.14 7.23 20.45
C ASP A 9 -5.84 7.78 19.04
N THR A 10 -4.56 7.74 18.62
CA THR A 10 -4.16 8.19 17.28
C THR A 10 -4.78 7.32 16.20
N TYR A 11 -4.80 6.00 16.41
CA TYR A 11 -5.39 5.05 15.48
C TYR A 11 -6.91 5.24 15.36
N ASP A 12 -7.62 5.40 16.47
CA ASP A 12 -9.06 5.55 16.51
C ASP A 12 -9.52 6.83 15.82
N LEU A 13 -8.81 7.95 16.04
CA LEU A 13 -9.09 9.21 15.35
C LEU A 13 -8.92 9.06 13.83
N TRP A 14 -7.79 8.51 13.40
CA TRP A 14 -7.50 8.29 11.98
C TRP A 14 -8.50 7.30 11.35
N TYR A 15 -8.85 6.23 12.06
CA TYR A 15 -9.81 5.22 11.63
C TYR A 15 -11.21 5.80 11.49
N ALA A 16 -11.68 6.58 12.48
CA ALA A 16 -12.98 7.23 12.43
C ALA A 16 -13.09 8.22 11.26
N GLN A 17 -12.05 8.99 10.98
CA GLN A 17 -12.00 9.88 9.81
C GLN A 17 -12.03 9.10 8.50
N SER A 18 -11.19 8.06 8.39
CA SER A 18 -11.13 7.19 7.22
C SER A 18 -12.46 6.48 6.95
N GLU A 19 -13.12 6.01 8.00
CA GLU A 19 -14.41 5.32 7.91
C GLU A 19 -15.53 6.28 7.46
N LYS A 20 -15.55 7.51 8.00
CA LYS A 20 -16.48 8.55 7.56
C LYS A 20 -16.35 8.85 6.07
N VAL A 21 -15.11 9.01 5.59
CA VAL A 21 -14.84 9.23 4.16
C VAL A 21 -15.21 8.00 3.33
N ARG A 22 -14.87 6.79 3.81
CA ARG A 22 -15.22 5.52 3.15
C ARG A 22 -16.72 5.40 2.92
N GLN A 23 -17.53 5.74 3.92
CA GLN A 23 -18.99 5.71 3.83
C GLN A 23 -19.54 6.75 2.85
N ALA A 24 -18.98 7.98 2.85
CA ALA A 24 -19.38 9.03 1.93
C ALA A 24 -19.05 8.71 0.46
N CYS A 25 -17.93 8.00 0.23
CA CYS A 25 -17.45 7.64 -1.09
C CYS A 25 -18.01 6.32 -1.62
N TYR A 26 -18.78 5.58 -0.83
CA TYR A 26 -19.27 4.27 -1.23
C TYR A 26 -20.41 4.40 -2.25
N VAL A 27 -20.10 4.15 -3.52
CA VAL A 27 -21.11 4.03 -4.57
C VAL A 27 -21.65 2.59 -4.55
N GLN A 28 -22.90 2.34 -4.14
CA GLN A 28 -23.52 1.04 -4.43
C GLN A 28 -23.61 0.85 -5.97
N PRO A 29 -23.40 -0.35 -6.57
CA PRO A 29 -23.63 -1.68 -5.99
C PRO A 29 -22.65 -2.79 -6.48
N ALA A 30 -21.33 -2.60 -6.49
CA ALA A 30 -20.45 -3.73 -6.85
C ALA A 30 -20.11 -4.52 -5.58
N ASN A 31 -20.95 -5.53 -5.26
CA ASN A 31 -20.57 -6.56 -4.31
C ASN A 31 -19.30 -7.27 -4.82
N PRO A 32 -18.16 -7.19 -4.11
CA PRO A 32 -16.89 -7.78 -4.54
C PRO A 32 -17.00 -9.29 -4.80
N ASP A 33 -17.84 -10.00 -4.04
CA ASP A 33 -18.02 -11.44 -4.15
C ASP A 33 -18.69 -11.85 -5.47
N ILE A 34 -19.58 -11.00 -5.98
CA ILE A 34 -20.26 -11.22 -7.27
C ILE A 34 -19.26 -11.05 -8.42
N VAL A 35 -18.34 -10.09 -8.31
CA VAL A 35 -17.33 -9.85 -9.33
C VAL A 35 -16.28 -10.96 -9.34
N ASN A 36 -15.79 -11.36 -8.17
CA ASN A 36 -14.81 -12.46 -8.06
C ASN A 36 -15.40 -13.76 -8.63
N THR A 37 -16.64 -14.09 -8.25
CA THR A 37 -17.34 -15.27 -8.78
C THR A 37 -17.58 -15.18 -10.30
N ALA A 38 -17.94 -14.00 -10.83
CA ALA A 38 -18.13 -13.79 -12.26
C ALA A 38 -16.80 -13.89 -13.04
N VAL A 39 -15.70 -13.39 -12.48
CA VAL A 39 -14.36 -13.48 -13.07
C VAL A 39 -13.90 -14.95 -13.08
N ASP A 40 -14.04 -15.65 -11.96
CA ASP A 40 -13.64 -17.06 -11.81
C ASP A 40 -14.41 -18.00 -12.74
N ASN A 41 -15.73 -17.80 -12.87
CA ASN A 41 -16.59 -18.60 -13.76
C ASN A 41 -16.24 -18.41 -15.25
N VAL A 42 -15.80 -17.22 -15.66
CA VAL A 42 -15.43 -16.98 -17.06
C VAL A 42 -13.99 -17.42 -17.34
N ILE A 43 -13.06 -17.30 -16.39
CA ILE A 43 -11.70 -17.81 -16.53
C ILE A 43 -11.69 -19.34 -16.63
N THR A 44 -12.45 -20.03 -15.77
CA THR A 44 -12.51 -21.50 -15.76
C THR A 44 -13.16 -22.11 -16.99
N SER A 45 -14.06 -21.38 -17.66
CA SER A 45 -14.74 -21.83 -18.88
C SER A 45 -14.03 -21.45 -20.19
N TYR A 46 -13.04 -20.55 -20.14
CA TYR A 46 -12.35 -20.07 -21.33
C TYR A 46 -11.10 -20.91 -21.65
N LYS A 47 -11.10 -21.57 -22.82
CA LYS A 47 -9.93 -22.25 -23.38
C LYS A 47 -9.50 -21.54 -24.67
N PRO A 48 -8.41 -20.77 -24.68
CA PRO A 48 -7.90 -20.19 -25.91
C PRO A 48 -7.46 -21.30 -26.86
N ASP A 49 -7.80 -21.17 -28.15
CA ASP A 49 -7.45 -22.13 -29.20
C ASP A 49 -5.98 -22.06 -29.66
N GLY A 50 -5.18 -21.17 -29.04
CA GLY A 50 -3.77 -20.97 -29.34
C GLY A 50 -3.49 -20.21 -30.64
N SER A 51 -4.51 -19.76 -31.36
CA SER A 51 -4.33 -18.97 -32.58
C SER A 51 -4.21 -17.48 -32.27
N SER A 52 -3.36 -16.75 -33.01
CA SER A 52 -3.17 -15.30 -32.83
C SER A 52 -4.39 -14.46 -33.23
N LYS A 53 -5.44 -15.08 -33.78
CA LYS A 53 -6.66 -14.41 -34.24
C LYS A 53 -7.81 -14.46 -33.24
N THR A 54 -7.72 -15.32 -32.22
CA THR A 54 -8.74 -15.45 -31.19
C THR A 54 -8.37 -14.55 -30.00
N PRO A 55 -9.26 -13.63 -29.56
CA PRO A 55 -8.99 -12.77 -28.41
C PRO A 55 -8.57 -13.58 -27.19
N LEU A 56 -7.59 -13.13 -26.40
CA LEU A 56 -7.14 -13.87 -25.22
C LEU A 56 -8.23 -14.02 -24.13
N TYR A 57 -9.29 -13.22 -24.17
CA TYR A 57 -10.40 -13.28 -23.20
C TYR A 57 -11.74 -12.95 -23.85
N PRO A 58 -12.86 -13.51 -23.35
CA PRO A 58 -14.21 -13.15 -23.80
C PRO A 58 -14.52 -11.68 -23.50
N ARG A 59 -15.23 -11.01 -24.41
CA ARG A 59 -15.62 -9.60 -24.26
C ARG A 59 -16.39 -9.32 -22.96
N GLN A 60 -17.29 -10.23 -22.56
CA GLN A 60 -18.07 -10.08 -21.32
C GLN A 60 -17.20 -10.06 -20.06
N LEU A 61 -16.12 -10.86 -20.03
CA LEU A 61 -15.14 -10.82 -18.94
C LEU A 61 -14.42 -9.48 -18.93
N VAL A 62 -13.95 -9.02 -20.08
CA VAL A 62 -13.27 -7.73 -20.21
C VAL A 62 -14.18 -6.59 -19.75
N ASP A 63 -15.43 -6.55 -20.18
CA ASP A 63 -16.40 -5.52 -19.79
C ASP A 63 -16.67 -5.54 -18.28
N THR A 64 -16.77 -6.73 -17.68
CA THR A 64 -16.96 -6.91 -16.23
C THR A 64 -15.74 -6.41 -15.45
N VAL A 65 -14.54 -6.79 -15.86
CA VAL A 65 -13.28 -6.35 -15.24
C VAL A 65 -13.10 -4.84 -15.38
N VAL A 66 -13.39 -4.27 -16.55
CA VAL A 66 -13.32 -2.82 -16.77
C VAL A 66 -14.30 -2.08 -15.89
N LYS A 67 -15.55 -2.55 -15.77
CA LYS A 67 -16.56 -1.94 -14.88
C LYS A 67 -16.11 -1.99 -13.42
N TYR A 68 -15.57 -3.12 -12.98
CA TYR A 68 -15.04 -3.26 -11.63
C TYR A 68 -13.82 -2.37 -11.37
N ALA A 69 -12.87 -2.32 -12.30
CA ALA A 69 -11.70 -1.45 -12.19
C ALA A 69 -12.10 0.02 -12.10
N LYS A 70 -13.07 0.47 -12.93
CA LYS A 70 -13.63 1.83 -12.85
C LYS A 70 -14.25 2.11 -11.49
N TYR A 71 -15.00 1.15 -10.95
CA TYR A 71 -15.61 1.26 -9.64
C TYR A 71 -14.56 1.40 -8.52
N GLN A 72 -13.58 0.49 -8.49
CA GLN A 72 -12.50 0.53 -7.51
C GLN A 72 -11.70 1.83 -7.60
N LEU A 73 -11.42 2.30 -8.82
CA LEU A 73 -10.71 3.56 -9.04
C LEU A 73 -11.51 4.78 -8.58
N SER A 74 -12.83 4.79 -8.84
CA SER A 74 -13.73 5.85 -8.39
C SER A 74 -13.79 5.92 -6.86
N ASN A 75 -13.91 4.77 -6.19
CA ASN A 75 -13.90 4.72 -4.72
C ASN A 75 -12.55 5.16 -4.16
N PHE A 76 -11.45 4.67 -4.73
CA PHE A 76 -10.09 5.04 -4.32
C PHE A 76 -9.86 6.55 -4.44
N THR A 77 -10.11 7.12 -5.61
CA THR A 77 -9.91 8.55 -5.86
C THR A 77 -10.80 9.42 -4.99
N CYS A 78 -12.08 9.05 -4.79
CA CYS A 78 -12.97 9.74 -3.86
C CYS A 78 -12.44 9.71 -2.43
N GLN A 79 -12.01 8.54 -1.94
CA GLN A 79 -11.54 8.40 -0.56
C GLN A 79 -10.27 9.22 -0.33
N MET A 80 -9.31 9.12 -1.26
CA MET A 80 -8.05 9.84 -1.14
C MET A 80 -8.25 11.36 -1.24
N HIS A 81 -9.18 11.84 -2.08
CA HIS A 81 -9.56 13.25 -2.13
C HIS A 81 -10.28 13.70 -0.85
N GLY A 82 -11.22 12.90 -0.35
CA GLY A 82 -11.96 13.18 0.89
C GLY A 82 -11.08 13.19 2.15
N LEU A 83 -9.94 12.49 2.13
CA LEU A 83 -8.92 12.54 3.17
C LEU A 83 -7.96 13.74 3.03
N GLY A 84 -7.99 14.44 1.90
CA GLY A 84 -7.07 15.54 1.58
C GLY A 84 -5.74 15.07 0.98
N TYR A 85 -5.57 13.78 0.68
CA TYR A 85 -4.34 13.23 0.12
C TYR A 85 -4.19 13.49 -1.39
N LEU A 86 -5.29 13.80 -2.08
CA LEU A 86 -5.28 14.21 -3.48
C LEU A 86 -5.74 15.66 -3.63
N LYS A 87 -5.11 16.36 -4.56
CA LYS A 87 -5.56 17.66 -5.08
C LYS A 87 -6.65 17.46 -6.14
N ASP A 88 -7.23 18.56 -6.61
CA ASP A 88 -8.32 18.54 -7.61
C ASP A 88 -7.90 17.95 -8.96
N ASP A 89 -6.61 18.00 -9.30
CA ASP A 89 -6.03 17.36 -10.49
C ASP A 89 -5.66 15.87 -10.27
N LEU A 90 -6.09 15.31 -9.14
CA LEU A 90 -5.80 13.95 -8.66
C LEU A 90 -4.32 13.67 -8.42
N SER A 91 -3.47 14.70 -8.35
CA SER A 91 -2.09 14.57 -7.89
C SER A 91 -2.01 14.43 -6.37
N LEU A 92 -0.98 13.74 -5.88
CA LEU A 92 -0.75 13.58 -4.44
C LEU A 92 -0.36 14.91 -3.78
N ASP A 93 -0.94 15.18 -2.61
CA ASP A 93 -0.48 16.25 -1.73
C ASP A 93 0.53 15.72 -0.70
N TYR A 94 1.79 15.58 -1.16
CA TYR A 94 2.87 15.11 -0.30
C TYR A 94 3.11 15.98 0.94
N GLN A 95 2.82 17.29 0.84
CA GLN A 95 3.01 18.20 1.97
C GLN A 95 1.96 17.93 3.03
N TYR A 96 0.68 17.84 2.63
CA TYR A 96 -0.40 17.50 3.54
C TYR A 96 -0.17 16.13 4.22
N ILE A 97 0.26 15.11 3.46
CA ILE A 97 0.55 13.78 4.01
C ILE A 97 1.69 13.84 5.06
N ALA A 98 2.74 14.62 4.78
CA ALA A 98 3.84 14.80 5.73
C ALA A 98 3.41 15.56 6.99
N ASP A 99 2.59 16.60 6.83
CA ASP A 99 2.09 17.41 7.95
C ASP A 99 1.11 16.61 8.83
N GLU A 100 0.27 15.77 8.23
CA GLU A 100 -0.61 14.86 8.97
C GLU A 100 0.20 13.91 9.86
N LEU A 101 1.27 13.31 9.33
CA LEU A 101 2.17 12.46 10.12
C LEU A 101 2.79 13.22 11.31
N MET A 102 3.08 14.51 11.14
CA MET A 102 3.63 15.34 12.22
C MET A 102 2.62 15.61 13.34
N ASN A 103 1.33 15.63 13.01
CA ASN A 103 0.25 15.81 13.97
C ASN A 103 -0.07 14.56 14.79
N PHE A 104 0.44 13.39 14.40
CA PHE A 104 0.26 12.17 15.18
C PHE A 104 1.02 12.23 16.51
N THR A 105 0.33 11.83 17.58
CA THR A 105 0.90 11.68 18.92
C THR A 105 1.60 10.33 19.03
N ILE A 106 2.78 10.23 18.41
CA ILE A 106 3.63 9.04 18.37
C ILE A 106 5.05 9.37 18.83
N PRO A 107 5.84 8.37 19.27
CA PRO A 107 7.24 8.58 19.65
C PRO A 107 8.07 9.25 18.55
N ASP A 108 8.99 10.15 18.93
CA ASP A 108 9.78 10.96 17.99
C ASP A 108 10.68 10.11 17.08
N ASP A 109 11.20 8.98 17.58
CA ASP A 109 12.02 8.05 16.79
C ASP A 109 11.18 7.34 15.71
N LEU A 110 9.97 6.89 16.06
CA LEU A 110 9.01 6.34 15.09
C LEU A 110 8.59 7.41 14.07
N LYS A 111 8.34 8.64 14.52
CA LYS A 111 8.00 9.77 13.63
C LYS A 111 9.12 10.04 12.63
N ALA A 112 10.37 10.07 13.08
CA ALA A 112 11.53 10.26 12.21
C ALA A 112 11.70 9.11 11.19
N ASP A 113 11.51 7.86 11.61
CA ASP A 113 11.53 6.71 10.70
C ASP A 113 10.42 6.80 9.64
N LEU A 114 9.19 7.12 10.05
CA LEU A 114 8.05 7.28 9.14
C LEU A 114 8.24 8.44 8.17
N GLN A 115 8.82 9.57 8.60
CA GLN A 115 9.14 10.68 7.71
C GLN A 115 10.16 10.30 6.64
N LYS A 116 11.24 9.61 7.04
CA LYS A 116 12.27 9.14 6.11
C LYS A 116 11.69 8.17 5.08
N LEU A 117 10.83 7.27 5.53
CA LEU A 117 10.19 6.27 4.67
C LEU A 117 9.11 6.88 3.77
N GLY A 118 8.36 7.88 4.24
CA GLY A 118 7.43 8.65 3.42
C GLY A 118 8.15 9.42 2.31
N ALA A 119 9.31 10.04 2.62
CA ALA A 119 10.16 10.67 1.61
C ALA A 119 10.67 9.68 0.55
N TYR A 120 11.07 8.47 0.98
CA TYR A 120 11.43 7.39 0.06
C TYR A 120 10.28 7.00 -0.89
N CYS A 121 9.05 6.86 -0.37
CA CYS A 121 7.87 6.56 -1.19
C CYS A 121 7.54 7.68 -2.16
N ARG A 122 7.67 8.95 -1.75
CA ARG A 122 7.54 10.10 -2.65
C ARG A 122 8.56 10.01 -3.79
N ASP A 123 9.83 9.78 -3.47
CA ASP A 123 10.90 9.80 -4.45
C ASP A 123 10.71 8.68 -5.50
N ILE A 124 10.37 7.46 -5.08
CA ILE A 124 10.08 6.35 -6.01
C ILE A 124 8.86 6.62 -6.89
N THR A 125 7.78 7.15 -6.30
CA THR A 125 6.54 7.41 -7.06
C THR A 125 6.69 8.58 -8.03
N SER A 126 7.53 9.56 -7.69
CA SER A 126 7.87 10.67 -8.58
C SER A 126 8.63 10.20 -9.84
N CYS A 127 9.46 9.17 -9.69
CA CYS A 127 10.22 8.54 -10.78
C CYS A 127 9.37 7.69 -11.74
N TYR A 128 8.06 7.58 -11.54
CA TYR A 128 7.18 6.85 -12.46
C TYR A 128 7.28 7.44 -13.87
N ASN A 129 7.82 6.65 -14.80
CA ASN A 129 7.96 7.04 -16.20
C ASN A 129 6.74 6.58 -17.01
N PRO A 130 5.89 7.51 -17.49
CA PRO A 130 4.68 7.16 -18.23
C PRO A 130 4.98 6.51 -19.59
N ASN A 131 6.15 6.76 -20.17
CA ASN A 131 6.49 6.33 -21.53
C ASN A 131 6.68 4.81 -21.67
N ILE A 132 6.78 4.06 -20.56
CA ILE A 132 6.99 2.61 -20.57
C ILE A 132 5.71 1.84 -20.95
N PHE A 133 4.53 2.42 -20.69
CA PHE A 133 3.25 1.72 -20.81
C PHE A 133 2.32 2.31 -21.89
N GLY A 134 2.86 3.12 -22.81
CA GLY A 134 2.11 3.79 -23.86
C GLY A 134 1.71 5.23 -23.51
N LYS A 135 0.85 5.85 -24.33
CA LYS A 135 0.38 7.22 -24.12
C LYS A 135 -0.66 7.22 -22.99
N MET A 136 -0.30 7.79 -21.85
CA MET A 136 -1.22 8.06 -20.73
C MET A 136 -1.49 9.55 -20.62
N THR A 137 -2.69 9.89 -20.18
CA THR A 137 -3.07 11.24 -19.76
C THR A 137 -2.42 11.58 -18.42
N GLU A 138 -2.26 12.87 -18.13
CA GLU A 138 -1.70 13.32 -16.84
C GLU A 138 -2.52 12.80 -15.64
N THR A 139 -3.84 12.78 -15.77
CA THR A 139 -4.73 12.22 -14.75
C THR A 139 -4.45 10.74 -14.47
N GLU A 140 -4.25 9.92 -15.50
CA GLU A 140 -3.92 8.50 -15.32
C GLU A 140 -2.55 8.32 -14.65
N ILE A 141 -1.59 9.18 -14.96
CA ILE A 141 -0.27 9.19 -14.33
C ILE A 141 -0.41 9.52 -12.84
N ASN A 142 -1.15 10.58 -12.50
CA ASN A 142 -1.37 11.02 -11.13
C ASN A 142 -2.06 9.94 -10.28
N ILE A 143 -3.12 9.32 -10.81
CA ILE A 143 -3.81 8.21 -10.14
C ILE A 143 -2.84 7.03 -9.90
N LYS A 144 -2.02 6.66 -10.89
CA LYS A 144 -1.04 5.58 -10.70
C LYS A 144 -0.02 5.90 -9.63
N ARG A 145 0.51 7.13 -9.62
CA ARG A 145 1.42 7.60 -8.56
C ARG A 145 0.77 7.48 -7.19
N ALA A 146 -0.49 7.89 -7.07
CA ALA A 146 -1.27 7.75 -5.83
C ALA A 146 -1.40 6.28 -5.38
N VAL A 147 -1.77 5.37 -6.29
CA VAL A 147 -1.87 3.94 -5.97
C VAL A 147 -0.52 3.36 -5.53
N PHE A 148 0.56 3.69 -6.22
CA PHE A 148 1.90 3.23 -5.86
C PHE A 148 2.36 3.81 -4.52
N TYR A 149 2.05 5.09 -4.25
CA TYR A 149 2.38 5.71 -2.97
C TYR A 149 1.69 5.01 -1.82
N VAL A 150 0.37 4.77 -1.91
CA VAL A 150 -0.38 4.08 -0.84
C VAL A 150 0.17 2.67 -0.58
N ARG A 151 0.57 1.94 -1.62
CA ARG A 151 1.22 0.63 -1.47
C ARG A 151 2.55 0.74 -0.75
N CYS A 152 3.41 1.65 -1.20
CA CYS A 152 4.70 1.90 -0.59
C CYS A 152 4.54 2.33 0.88
N ASP A 153 3.70 3.33 1.14
CA ASP A 153 3.44 3.88 2.49
C ASP A 153 2.97 2.78 3.45
N LYS A 154 2.04 1.92 3.02
CA LYS A 154 1.57 0.78 3.82
C LYS A 154 2.71 -0.17 4.20
N GLU A 155 3.54 -0.55 3.23
CA GLU A 155 4.66 -1.47 3.46
C GLU A 155 5.70 -0.85 4.38
N VAL A 156 6.13 0.37 4.11
CA VAL A 156 7.16 1.03 4.90
C VAL A 156 6.70 1.41 6.29
N ARG A 157 5.42 1.81 6.46
CA ARG A 157 4.83 2.06 7.77
C ARG A 157 4.82 0.79 8.61
N SER A 158 4.49 -0.36 8.00
CA SER A 158 4.55 -1.66 8.69
C SER A 158 5.98 -2.01 9.10
N MET A 159 6.97 -1.78 8.24
CA MET A 159 8.39 -1.98 8.58
C MET A 159 8.86 -1.07 9.73
N ALA A 160 8.43 0.20 9.75
CA ALA A 160 8.75 1.13 10.84
C ALA A 160 8.21 0.63 12.18
N CYS A 161 6.96 0.13 12.16
CA CYS A 161 6.34 -0.47 13.34
C CYS A 161 7.07 -1.72 13.82
N MET A 162 7.39 -2.65 12.91
CA MET A 162 8.17 -3.84 13.26
C MET A 162 9.55 -3.48 13.81
N LYS A 163 10.24 -2.50 13.23
CA LYS A 163 11.53 -2.01 13.72
C LYS A 163 11.41 -1.47 15.16
N LYS A 164 10.36 -0.70 15.46
CA LYS A 164 10.08 -0.20 16.81
C LYS A 164 9.85 -1.36 17.79
N ASP A 165 9.05 -2.35 17.40
CA ASP A 165 8.76 -3.51 18.24
C ASP A 165 10.05 -4.32 18.51
N ILE A 166 10.84 -4.63 17.47
CA ILE A 166 12.14 -5.31 17.62
C ILE A 166 13.06 -4.51 18.55
N LYS A 167 13.11 -3.19 18.40
CA LYS A 167 13.92 -2.30 19.25
C LYS A 167 13.54 -2.43 20.73
N ALA A 168 12.24 -2.51 21.03
CA ALA A 168 11.75 -2.69 22.40
C ALA A 168 12.15 -4.05 23.00
N HIS A 169 12.32 -5.06 22.16
CA HIS A 169 12.66 -6.44 22.54
C HIS A 169 14.13 -6.81 22.27
N LEU A 170 15.03 -5.83 22.05
CA LEU A 170 16.43 -6.10 21.69
C LEU A 170 17.17 -7.01 22.68
N ALA A 171 16.84 -6.94 23.97
CA ALA A 171 17.45 -7.77 25.02
C ALA A 171 17.12 -9.27 24.89
N GLU A 172 16.10 -9.63 24.11
CA GLU A 172 15.70 -11.01 23.84
C GLU A 172 16.51 -11.65 22.70
N PHE A 173 17.24 -10.84 21.93
CA PHE A 173 18.05 -11.30 20.81
C PHE A 173 19.53 -11.40 21.20
N ASP A 174 20.19 -12.48 20.79
CA ASP A 174 21.66 -12.56 20.87
C ASP A 174 22.29 -11.73 19.75
N THR A 175 22.60 -10.47 20.06
CA THR A 175 23.28 -9.56 19.13
C THR A 175 24.80 -9.53 19.32
N SER A 176 25.39 -10.48 20.06
CA SER A 176 26.83 -10.49 20.38
C SER A 176 27.72 -10.60 19.14
N SER A 177 27.20 -11.22 18.07
CA SER A 177 27.88 -11.38 16.78
C SER A 177 27.76 -10.16 15.86
N MET A 178 26.93 -9.17 16.19
CA MET A 178 26.74 -7.96 15.38
C MET A 178 27.70 -6.85 15.82
N PRO A 179 28.43 -6.21 14.89
CA PRO A 179 29.41 -5.18 15.23
C PRO A 179 28.77 -3.86 15.67
N GLU A 180 27.50 -3.62 15.34
CA GLU A 180 26.79 -2.40 15.70
C GLU A 180 26.35 -2.39 17.16
N LYS A 181 26.46 -1.21 17.79
CA LYS A 181 26.01 -0.98 19.17
C LYS A 181 24.81 -0.06 19.27
N ASP A 182 24.46 0.64 18.18
CA ASP A 182 23.30 1.50 18.13
C ASP A 182 22.02 0.64 18.06
N PRO A 183 21.10 0.74 19.04
CA PRO A 183 19.85 -0.02 19.07
C PRO A 183 19.00 0.15 17.81
N ASN A 184 18.99 1.35 17.21
CA ASN A 184 18.23 1.61 15.98
C ASN A 184 18.81 0.85 14.78
N VAL A 185 20.14 0.75 14.71
CA VAL A 185 20.83 0.04 13.61
C VAL A 185 20.72 -1.47 13.81
N LEU A 186 20.86 -1.95 15.04
CA LEU A 186 20.64 -3.35 15.39
C LEU A 186 19.21 -3.81 15.06
N ALA A 187 18.19 -3.05 15.48
CA ALA A 187 16.80 -3.37 15.18
C ALA A 187 16.52 -3.40 13.67
N ALA A 188 17.09 -2.45 12.91
CA ALA A 188 16.96 -2.44 11.44
C ALA A 188 17.62 -3.67 10.79
N LYS A 189 18.79 -4.09 11.28
CA LYS A 189 19.49 -5.28 10.78
C LYS A 189 18.76 -6.58 11.11
N LEU A 190 18.23 -6.70 12.33
CA LEU A 190 17.41 -7.84 12.73
C LEU A 190 16.14 -7.92 11.89
N LEU A 191 15.45 -6.79 11.67
CA LEU A 191 14.30 -6.73 10.78
C LEU A 191 14.64 -7.20 9.37
N TYR A 192 15.76 -6.71 8.81
CA TYR A 192 16.24 -7.15 7.50
C TYR A 192 16.55 -8.65 7.48
N ALA A 193 17.13 -9.19 8.55
CA ALA A 193 17.36 -10.63 8.66
C ALA A 193 16.04 -11.41 8.64
N PHE A 194 15.02 -11.00 9.41
CA PHE A 194 13.72 -11.68 9.43
C PHE A 194 13.03 -11.67 8.06
N ILE A 195 12.99 -10.52 7.40
CA ILE A 195 12.35 -10.39 6.08
C ILE A 195 13.07 -11.26 5.03
N ASN A 196 14.40 -11.38 5.10
CA ASN A 196 15.16 -12.19 4.14
C ASN A 196 15.22 -13.68 4.50
N VAL A 197 15.01 -14.06 5.77
CA VAL A 197 14.85 -15.47 6.17
C VAL A 197 13.53 -16.03 5.64
N GLU A 198 12.47 -15.23 5.57
CA GLU A 198 11.21 -15.61 4.92
C GLU A 198 11.27 -15.59 3.38
N GLY A 199 12.24 -14.88 2.79
CA GLY A 199 12.40 -14.78 1.33
C GLY A 199 13.04 -16.00 0.64
N ASN A 200 13.65 -16.90 1.41
CA ASN A 200 14.13 -18.20 0.93
C ASN A 200 13.23 -19.29 1.52
N ASP A 201 12.14 -19.61 0.81
CA ASP A 201 11.30 -20.80 0.97
C ASP A 201 12.09 -22.12 0.75
N ASP A 202 13.15 -22.35 1.53
CA ASP A 202 13.89 -23.61 1.60
C ASP A 202 13.85 -24.22 3.01
N LEU A 203 13.05 -23.67 3.93
CA LEU A 203 12.57 -24.44 5.09
C LEU A 203 11.38 -25.28 4.65
N LYS A 204 11.68 -26.35 3.89
CA LYS A 204 10.81 -27.51 3.74
C LYS A 204 10.61 -28.16 5.11
N LEU A 205 9.67 -27.64 5.88
CA LEU A 205 8.91 -28.44 6.82
C LEU A 205 7.73 -29.01 6.05
N TYR A 206 8.02 -30.10 5.32
CA TYR A 206 7.24 -31.29 4.94
C TYR A 206 7.80 -31.88 3.64
#